data_AF-A0A7N0T8G8-F1
#
_entry.id   AF-A0A7N0T8G8-F1
#
_cell.length_a   1.000
_cell.length_b   1.000
_cell.length_c   1.000
_cell.angle_alpha   90.00
_cell.angle_beta   90.00
_cell.angle_gamma   90.00
#
_symmetry.space_group_name_H-M   'P 1'
#
loop_
_entity.id
_entity.type
_entity.pdbx_description
1 polymer ?
#
loop_
_entity_poly.entity_id
_entity_poly.type
_entity_poly.pdbx_seq_one_letter_code
_entity_poly.pdbx_strand_id
1 'polypeptide(L)'
;MAHSANLNANAGKKCLIRIDVSSDTVCPWCFVGKKNLEKAIEFTKDQYDFEVRWHPFFLNPDAPKEGIEKRKFYEDKFGSRSQQIVNRMYEIFKGIGLEYNMSGLTGNTLDSHRLISFAGNQGLEKQNKLVDELFLGYFTQGKYIGDRNFLVDAANKAGVEGAAEFLADPNSGLQQVQDELRKYSSDISGVPYFVINEKVRISGGQPPENFIRAFHVAAS
;
A
#
# COMPACT_ATOMS: atom_id res chain seq x y z
N MET A 1 -30.25 36.21 -36.14
CA MET A 1 -29.70 34.87 -36.38
C MET A 1 -29.01 34.43 -35.11
N ALA A 2 -29.48 33.33 -34.53
CA ALA A 2 -28.96 32.70 -33.32
C ALA A 2 -27.63 31.97 -33.61
N HIS A 3 -26.76 31.88 -32.60
CA HIS A 3 -25.92 30.74 -32.19
C HIS A 3 -24.99 31.27 -31.07
N SER A 4 -25.34 31.13 -29.80
CA SER A 4 -25.23 29.92 -28.96
C SER A 4 -23.81 29.36 -28.90
N ALA A 5 -23.15 29.58 -27.76
CA ALA A 5 -22.44 28.54 -27.01
C ALA A 5 -22.05 29.10 -25.63
N ASN A 6 -23.01 29.10 -24.71
CA ASN A 6 -22.70 29.04 -23.28
C ASN A 6 -22.14 27.64 -23.04
N LEU A 7 -20.81 27.51 -23.04
CA LEU A 7 -20.15 26.29 -22.58
C LEU A 7 -20.32 26.23 -21.07
N ASN A 8 -21.08 25.23 -20.63
CA ASN A 8 -21.38 24.89 -19.26
C ASN A 8 -20.13 24.89 -18.37
N ALA A 9 -19.90 26.00 -17.66
CA ALA A 9 -19.10 26.03 -16.45
C ALA A 9 -19.95 25.49 -15.30
N ASN A 10 -20.20 24.19 -15.32
CA ASN A 10 -20.70 23.47 -14.14
C ASN A 10 -20.22 22.02 -14.22
N ALA A 11 -18.89 21.85 -14.17
CA ALA A 11 -18.31 20.59 -13.73
C ALA A 11 -18.71 20.45 -12.25
N GLY A 12 -19.82 19.76 -11.99
CA GLY A 12 -20.28 19.49 -10.64
C GLY A 12 -19.14 18.86 -9.84
N LYS A 13 -18.91 19.36 -8.62
CA LYS A 13 -17.90 18.83 -7.71
C LYS A 13 -18.13 17.31 -7.54
N LYS A 14 -17.13 16.49 -7.90
CA LYS A 14 -17.21 15.03 -7.74
C LYS A 14 -17.34 14.69 -6.26
N CYS A 15 -17.99 13.57 -5.97
CA CYS A 15 -18.02 13.06 -4.59
C CYS A 15 -16.62 12.57 -4.21
N LEU A 16 -16.15 12.95 -3.02
CA LEU A 16 -14.88 12.51 -2.49
C LEU A 16 -15.03 11.13 -1.84
N ILE A 17 -14.21 10.19 -2.27
CA ILE A 17 -14.09 8.84 -1.72
C ILE A 17 -12.78 8.76 -0.94
N ARG A 18 -12.90 8.69 0.38
CA ARG A 18 -11.79 8.45 1.31
C ARG A 18 -11.60 6.97 1.52
N ILE A 19 -10.36 6.52 1.43
CA ILE A 19 -10.00 5.10 1.53
C ILE A 19 -8.85 4.97 2.52
N ASP A 20 -9.13 4.39 3.67
CA ASP A 20 -8.11 3.98 4.64
C ASP A 20 -7.70 2.55 4.35
N VAL A 21 -6.40 2.32 4.17
CA VAL A 21 -5.83 1.02 3.80
C VAL A 21 -4.86 0.56 4.87
N SER A 22 -5.22 -0.46 5.62
CA SER A 22 -4.28 -1.16 6.50
C SER A 22 -3.49 -2.18 5.69
N SER A 23 -2.16 -2.09 5.76
CA SER A 23 -1.25 -2.77 4.85
C SER A 23 0.07 -3.11 5.53
N ASP A 24 0.77 -4.14 5.03
CA ASP A 24 2.16 -4.41 5.40
C ASP A 24 3.04 -4.45 4.14
N THR A 25 4.24 -3.86 4.22
CA THR A 25 5.14 -3.66 3.08
C THR A 25 5.71 -4.97 2.52
N VAL A 26 5.64 -6.05 3.30
CA VAL A 26 6.05 -7.41 2.92
C VAL A 26 4.88 -8.32 2.56
N CYS A 27 3.64 -7.83 2.56
CA CYS A 27 2.46 -8.61 2.17
C CYS A 27 2.21 -8.55 0.65
N PRO A 28 2.37 -9.65 -0.10
CA PRO A 28 2.19 -9.62 -1.55
C PRO A 28 0.75 -9.29 -1.97
N TRP A 29 -0.23 -9.69 -1.16
CA TRP A 29 -1.64 -9.35 -1.40
C TRP A 29 -1.94 -7.86 -1.19
N CYS A 30 -1.15 -7.15 -0.37
CA CYS A 30 -1.29 -5.70 -0.24
C CYS A 30 -0.90 -5.01 -1.54
N PHE A 31 0.15 -5.47 -2.21
CA PHE A 31 0.55 -4.94 -3.50
C PHE A 31 -0.48 -5.25 -4.60
N VAL A 32 -0.99 -6.48 -4.65
CA VAL A 32 -2.08 -6.87 -5.57
C VAL A 32 -3.33 -6.02 -5.32
N GLY A 33 -3.72 -5.85 -4.05
CA GLY A 33 -4.85 -5.02 -3.65
C GLY A 33 -4.68 -3.56 -4.08
N LYS A 34 -3.47 -3.00 -3.94
CA LYS A 34 -3.14 -1.67 -4.46
C LYS A 34 -3.36 -1.58 -5.96
N LYS A 35 -2.83 -2.51 -6.75
CA LYS A 35 -3.00 -2.51 -8.22
C LYS A 35 -4.45 -2.64 -8.65
N ASN A 36 -5.25 -3.44 -7.93
CA ASN A 36 -6.67 -3.55 -8.23
C ASN A 36 -7.46 -2.30 -7.82
N LEU A 37 -7.11 -1.68 -6.69
CA LEU A 37 -7.67 -0.40 -6.26
C LEU A 37 -7.37 0.71 -7.28
N GLU A 38 -6.13 0.81 -7.76
CA GLU A 38 -5.72 1.80 -8.76
C GLU A 38 -6.49 1.64 -10.08
N LYS A 39 -6.69 0.41 -10.54
CA LYS A 39 -7.51 0.14 -11.73
C LYS A 39 -8.95 0.62 -11.54
N ALA A 40 -9.52 0.40 -10.36
CA ALA A 40 -10.88 0.85 -10.04
C ALA A 40 -10.98 2.38 -9.95
N ILE A 41 -10.00 3.03 -9.33
CA ILE A 41 -9.90 4.50 -9.25
C ILE A 41 -9.81 5.09 -10.66
N GLU A 42 -8.90 4.58 -11.50
CA GLU A 42 -8.72 5.04 -12.87
C GLU A 42 -10.00 4.88 -13.70
N PHE A 43 -10.68 3.72 -13.57
CA PHE A 43 -11.95 3.45 -14.26
C PHE A 43 -13.08 4.41 -13.86
N THR A 44 -13.03 4.96 -12.65
CA THR A 44 -14.09 5.81 -12.08
C THR A 44 -13.65 7.25 -11.84
N LYS A 45 -12.50 7.65 -12.37
CA LYS A 45 -11.88 8.96 -12.13
C LYS A 45 -12.75 10.14 -12.58
N ASP A 46 -13.64 9.95 -13.56
CA ASP A 46 -14.56 10.99 -14.02
C ASP A 46 -15.79 11.16 -13.13
N GLN A 47 -16.02 10.22 -12.20
CA GLN A 47 -17.19 10.20 -11.31
C GLN A 47 -16.85 10.64 -9.88
N TYR A 48 -15.66 10.32 -9.41
CA TYR A 48 -15.24 10.53 -8.02
C TYR A 48 -13.87 11.19 -7.92
N ASP A 49 -13.66 11.92 -6.82
CA ASP A 49 -12.33 12.29 -6.34
C ASP A 49 -11.89 11.28 -5.27
N PHE A 50 -10.58 11.06 -5.11
CA PHE A 50 -10.07 10.03 -4.21
C PHE A 50 -9.00 10.56 -3.26
N GLU A 51 -9.10 10.14 -1.99
CA GLU A 51 -8.05 10.28 -0.99
C GLU A 51 -7.72 8.88 -0.46
N VAL A 52 -6.50 8.40 -0.72
CA VAL A 52 -6.03 7.10 -0.22
C VAL A 52 -5.00 7.35 0.88
N ARG A 53 -5.22 6.74 2.05
CA ARG A 53 -4.30 6.82 3.20
C ARG A 53 -3.88 5.42 3.60
N TRP A 54 -2.57 5.25 3.78
CA TRP A 54 -1.96 3.98 4.13
C TRP A 54 -1.62 3.94 5.62
N HIS A 55 -2.02 2.86 6.28
CA HIS A 55 -1.87 2.63 7.71
C HIS A 55 -1.07 1.36 7.98
N PRO A 56 -0.29 1.34 9.07
CA PRO A 56 0.56 0.22 9.40
C PRO A 56 -0.25 -1.00 9.82
N PHE A 57 0.25 -2.17 9.42
CA PHE A 57 -0.09 -3.47 9.97
C PHE A 57 1.19 -4.30 9.99
N PHE A 58 1.37 -5.13 11.02
CA PHE A 58 2.54 -6.01 11.15
C PHE A 58 2.12 -7.46 11.02
N LEU A 59 2.47 -8.11 9.90
CA LEU A 59 2.28 -9.55 9.72
C LEU A 59 3.18 -10.35 10.67
N ASN A 60 4.37 -9.82 10.97
CA ASN A 60 5.31 -10.41 11.92
C ASN A 60 6.02 -9.28 12.68
N PRO A 61 5.47 -8.81 13.82
CA PRO A 61 6.10 -7.75 14.61
C PRO A 61 7.46 -8.16 15.19
N ASP A 62 7.68 -9.47 15.39
CA ASP A 62 8.90 -10.05 15.97
C ASP A 62 9.95 -10.40 14.90
N ALA A 63 9.74 -10.01 13.64
CA ALA A 63 10.69 -10.30 12.58
C ALA A 63 12.06 -9.62 12.87
N PRO A 64 13.18 -10.33 12.64
CA PRO A 64 14.53 -9.82 12.89
C PRO A 64 14.85 -8.62 12.00
N LYS A 65 15.66 -7.69 12.53
CA LYS A 65 16.09 -6.47 11.81
C LYS A 65 17.21 -6.74 10.81
N GLU A 66 18.06 -7.72 11.11
CA GLU A 66 19.10 -8.24 10.22
C GLU A 66 18.51 -8.92 8.97
N GLY A 67 17.22 -9.28 9.02
CA GLY A 67 16.51 -9.92 7.93
C GLY A 67 16.81 -11.42 7.82
N ILE A 68 15.97 -12.11 7.05
CA ILE A 68 16.06 -13.54 6.75
C ILE A 68 15.82 -13.76 5.27
N GLU A 69 16.46 -14.76 4.70
CA GLU A 69 16.33 -15.08 3.27
C GLU A 69 14.88 -15.46 2.94
N LYS A 70 14.31 -14.81 1.91
CA LYS A 70 12.86 -14.92 1.61
C LYS A 70 12.44 -16.36 1.32
N ARG A 71 13.23 -17.12 0.56
CA ARG A 71 12.86 -18.50 0.22
C ARG A 71 12.89 -19.38 1.46
N LYS A 72 13.96 -19.28 2.25
CA LYS A 72 14.04 -19.96 3.54
C LYS A 72 12.86 -19.62 4.45
N PHE A 73 12.47 -18.35 4.57
CA PHE A 73 11.30 -17.95 5.36
C PHE A 73 10.01 -18.64 4.88
N TYR A 74 9.78 -18.71 3.56
CA TYR A 74 8.61 -19.38 3.00
C TYR A 74 8.65 -20.90 3.22
N GLU A 75 9.82 -21.52 3.09
CA GLU A 75 10.03 -22.95 3.38
C GLU A 75 9.75 -23.25 4.85
N ASP A 76 10.35 -22.49 5.77
CA ASP A 76 10.17 -22.67 7.22
C ASP A 76 8.69 -22.45 7.62
N LYS A 77 7.99 -21.48 6.99
CA LYS A 77 6.60 -21.13 7.33
C LYS A 77 5.56 -22.05 6.69
N PHE A 78 5.76 -22.47 5.44
CA PHE A 78 4.73 -23.18 4.66
C PHE A 78 5.10 -24.62 4.30
N GLY A 79 6.34 -25.05 4.60
CA GLY A 79 6.84 -26.39 4.31
C GLY A 79 6.70 -26.75 2.83
N SER A 80 6.19 -27.97 2.57
CA SER A 80 6.00 -28.51 1.22
C SER A 80 5.09 -27.67 0.31
N ARG A 81 4.27 -26.77 0.89
CA ARG A 81 3.39 -25.88 0.12
C ARG A 81 4.10 -24.63 -0.39
N SER A 82 5.32 -24.34 0.09
CA SER A 82 6.08 -23.13 -0.25
C SER A 82 6.17 -22.92 -1.76
N GLN A 83 6.62 -23.93 -2.51
CA GLN A 83 6.79 -23.83 -3.97
C GLN A 83 5.47 -23.54 -4.69
N GLN A 84 4.37 -24.20 -4.28
CA GLN A 84 3.05 -23.97 -4.88
C GLN A 84 2.55 -22.55 -4.63
N ILE A 85 2.73 -22.04 -3.41
CA ILE A 85 2.34 -20.67 -3.04
C ILE A 85 3.14 -19.66 -3.85
N VAL A 86 4.45 -19.84 -3.95
CA VAL A 86 5.33 -18.96 -4.73
C VAL A 86 4.99 -19.00 -6.22
N ASN A 87 4.76 -20.19 -6.80
CA ASN A 87 4.33 -20.34 -8.20
C ASN A 87 3.02 -19.60 -8.48
N ARG A 88 2.05 -19.68 -7.55
CA ARG A 88 0.81 -18.92 -7.67
C ARG A 88 1.07 -17.41 -7.66
N MET A 89 2.01 -16.93 -6.84
CA MET A 89 2.35 -15.51 -6.80
C MET A 89 3.00 -15.03 -8.09
N TYR A 90 3.84 -15.85 -8.74
CA TYR A 90 4.38 -15.53 -10.08
C TYR A 90 3.26 -15.29 -11.09
N GLU A 91 2.27 -16.18 -11.16
CA GLU A 91 1.13 -16.03 -12.10
C GLU A 91 0.27 -14.80 -11.78
N ILE A 92 0.02 -14.54 -10.48
CA ILE A 92 -0.76 -13.36 -10.07
C ILE A 92 -0.05 -12.06 -10.46
N PHE A 93 1.26 -11.95 -10.17
CA PHE A 93 2.04 -10.75 -10.52
C PHE A 93 2.12 -10.56 -12.02
N LYS A 94 2.31 -11.64 -12.79
CA LYS A 94 2.26 -11.60 -14.25
C LYS A 94 0.92 -11.07 -14.76
N GLY A 95 -0.20 -11.50 -14.16
CA GLY A 95 -1.54 -11.02 -14.48
C GLY A 95 -1.77 -9.52 -14.20
N ILE A 96 -0.96 -8.90 -13.35
CA ILE A 96 -0.96 -7.45 -13.11
C ILE A 96 0.22 -6.74 -13.80
N GLY A 97 0.92 -7.41 -14.72
CA GLY A 97 1.99 -6.81 -15.52
C GLY A 97 3.34 -6.66 -14.81
N LEU A 98 3.58 -7.43 -13.75
CA LEU A 98 4.81 -7.38 -12.95
C LEU A 98 5.50 -8.73 -12.90
N GLU A 99 6.83 -8.72 -12.80
CA GLU A 99 7.61 -9.90 -12.48
C GLU A 99 7.80 -10.01 -10.96
N TYR A 100 7.40 -11.13 -10.39
CA TYR A 100 7.60 -11.40 -8.96
C TYR A 100 9.04 -11.83 -8.69
N ASN A 101 9.62 -11.39 -7.58
CA ASN A 101 11.00 -11.67 -7.22
C ASN A 101 11.10 -12.17 -5.77
N MET A 102 11.54 -13.43 -5.65
CA MET A 102 11.74 -14.12 -4.37
C MET A 102 13.19 -14.09 -3.88
N SER A 103 14.07 -13.28 -4.49
CA SER A 103 15.43 -13.08 -3.98
C SER A 103 15.48 -12.05 -2.84
N GLY A 104 16.60 -12.05 -2.13
CA GLY A 104 16.89 -11.09 -1.07
C GLY A 104 16.25 -11.48 0.27
N LEU A 105 16.07 -10.48 1.13
CA LEU A 105 15.67 -10.67 2.52
C LEU A 105 14.24 -10.17 2.77
N THR A 106 13.56 -10.80 3.72
CA THR A 106 12.36 -10.30 4.42
C THR A 106 12.71 -10.06 5.88
N GLY A 107 11.93 -9.26 6.59
CA GLY A 107 12.25 -8.95 7.99
C GLY A 107 11.30 -7.92 8.58
N ASN A 108 11.81 -7.20 9.57
CA ASN A 108 11.07 -6.17 10.29
C ASN A 108 10.61 -5.04 9.35
N THR A 109 9.33 -4.63 9.48
CA THR A 109 8.74 -3.57 8.62
C THR A 109 8.54 -2.25 9.34
N LEU A 110 8.98 -2.10 10.60
CA LEU A 110 8.74 -0.92 11.42
C LEU A 110 9.27 0.35 10.76
N ASP A 111 10.51 0.34 10.26
CA ASP A 111 11.11 1.53 9.65
C ASP A 111 10.41 1.93 8.35
N SER A 112 9.93 0.95 7.57
CA SER A 112 9.12 1.23 6.38
C SER A 112 7.76 1.86 6.75
N HIS A 113 7.12 1.39 7.84
CA HIS A 113 5.86 1.95 8.32
C HIS A 113 6.04 3.36 8.90
N ARG A 114 7.07 3.58 9.72
CA ARG A 114 7.44 4.92 10.23
C ARG A 114 7.64 5.91 9.08
N LEU A 115 8.32 5.47 8.02
CA LEU A 115 8.56 6.29 6.83
C LEU A 115 7.28 6.55 6.03
N ILE A 116 6.37 5.57 5.90
CA ILE A 116 5.06 5.76 5.26
C ILE A 116 4.20 6.77 6.03
N SER A 117 4.15 6.69 7.36
CA SER A 117 3.42 7.67 8.19
C SER A 117 4.04 9.07 8.07
N PHE A 118 5.38 9.16 8.07
CA PHE A 118 6.12 10.40 7.86
C PHE A 118 5.83 11.03 6.47
N ALA A 119 5.81 10.22 5.41
CA ALA A 119 5.43 10.67 4.08
C ALA A 119 3.99 11.21 4.03
N GLY A 120 3.06 10.57 4.77
CA GLY A 120 1.68 11.04 4.92
C GLY A 120 1.55 12.45 5.50
N ASN A 121 2.46 12.83 6.40
CA ASN A 121 2.51 14.20 6.96
C ASN A 121 2.93 15.24 5.91
N GLN A 122 3.55 14.82 4.81
CA GLN A 122 3.93 15.68 3.69
C GLN A 122 2.96 15.63 2.50
N GLY A 123 1.90 14.81 2.59
CA GLY A 123 0.85 14.69 1.58
C GLY A 123 0.56 13.24 1.17
N LEU A 124 -0.72 12.95 0.93
CA LEU A 124 -1.19 11.59 0.58
C LEU A 124 -0.63 11.09 -0.75
N GLU A 125 -0.38 11.98 -1.71
CA GLU A 125 0.26 11.60 -2.98
C GLU A 125 1.69 11.07 -2.76
N LYS A 126 2.49 11.76 -1.93
CA LYS A 126 3.84 11.32 -1.57
C LYS A 126 3.80 9.99 -0.81
N GLN A 127 2.86 9.83 0.13
CA GLN A 127 2.64 8.56 0.82
C GLN A 127 2.33 7.42 -0.15
N ASN A 128 1.39 7.64 -1.08
CA ASN A 128 0.99 6.61 -2.03
C ASN A 128 2.13 6.23 -2.99
N LYS A 129 2.90 7.21 -3.48
CA LYS A 129 4.11 6.99 -4.29
C LYS A 129 5.19 6.23 -3.54
N LEU A 130 5.41 6.54 -2.26
CA LEU A 130 6.36 5.80 -1.44
C LEU A 130 5.94 4.33 -1.31
N VAL A 131 4.66 4.05 -1.05
CA VAL A 131 4.16 2.67 -0.99
C VAL A 131 4.39 1.92 -2.32
N ASP A 132 4.24 2.59 -3.47
CA ASP A 132 4.63 1.99 -4.76
C ASP A 132 6.11 1.63 -4.84
N GLU A 133 7.00 2.57 -4.50
CA GLU A 133 8.45 2.35 -4.55
C GLU A 133 8.88 1.22 -3.61
N LEU A 134 8.32 1.15 -2.41
CA LEU A 134 8.60 0.09 -1.44
C LEU A 134 8.12 -1.27 -1.96
N PHE A 135 6.91 -1.34 -2.52
CA PHE A 135 6.39 -2.58 -3.10
C PHE A 135 7.17 -3.03 -4.33
N LEU A 136 7.51 -2.13 -5.25
CA LEU A 136 8.32 -2.46 -6.41
C LEU A 136 9.71 -2.94 -6.00
N GLY A 137 10.39 -2.20 -5.12
CA GLY A 137 11.71 -2.58 -4.62
C GLY A 137 11.71 -3.96 -3.97
N TYR A 138 10.75 -4.21 -3.08
CA TYR A 138 10.68 -5.46 -2.33
C TYR A 138 10.24 -6.66 -3.19
N PHE A 139 9.17 -6.51 -3.99
CA PHE A 139 8.55 -7.62 -4.70
C PHE A 139 9.06 -7.86 -6.11
N THR A 140 9.75 -6.91 -6.75
CA THR A 140 10.23 -7.08 -8.13
C THR A 140 11.76 -6.93 -8.24
N GLN A 141 12.40 -6.23 -7.30
CA GLN A 141 13.84 -5.91 -7.38
C GLN A 141 14.70 -6.60 -6.30
N GLY A 142 14.09 -7.40 -5.42
CA GLY A 142 14.82 -8.12 -4.37
C GLY A 142 15.42 -7.23 -3.28
N LYS A 143 14.97 -5.97 -3.16
CA LYS A 143 15.42 -5.04 -2.10
C LYS A 143 14.93 -5.52 -0.73
N TYR A 144 15.73 -5.27 0.30
CA TYR A 144 15.36 -5.56 1.68
C TYR A 144 14.63 -4.36 2.29
N ILE A 145 13.46 -4.61 2.89
CA ILE A 145 12.60 -3.56 3.44
C ILE A 145 13.17 -2.89 4.71
N GLY A 146 14.12 -3.54 5.38
CA GLY A 146 14.86 -2.97 6.52
C GLY A 146 16.15 -2.24 6.13
N ASP A 147 16.52 -2.20 4.84
CA ASP A 147 17.70 -1.47 4.37
C ASP A 147 17.42 0.03 4.33
N ARG A 148 18.07 0.78 5.22
CA ARG A 148 17.93 2.23 5.32
C ARG A 148 18.27 2.97 4.03
N ASN A 149 19.28 2.53 3.28
CA ASN A 149 19.66 3.21 2.03
C ASN A 149 18.54 3.07 1.00
N PHE A 150 17.99 1.86 0.86
CA PHE A 150 16.83 1.63 0.00
C PHE A 150 15.61 2.44 0.44
N LEU A 151 15.31 2.50 1.75
CA LEU A 151 14.20 3.29 2.27
C LEU A 151 14.33 4.79 1.95
N VAL A 152 15.54 5.35 2.11
CA VAL A 152 15.82 6.75 1.76
C VAL A 152 15.69 6.99 0.25
N ASP A 153 16.24 6.09 -0.58
CA ASP A 153 16.13 6.19 -2.04
C ASP A 153 14.67 6.15 -2.51
N ALA A 154 13.86 5.26 -1.93
CA ALA A 154 12.43 5.15 -2.22
C ALA A 154 11.68 6.44 -1.81
N ALA A 155 11.99 6.99 -0.63
CA ALA A 155 11.42 8.25 -0.15
C ALA A 155 11.73 9.41 -1.10
N ASN A 156 13.00 9.53 -1.52
CA ASN A 156 13.44 10.58 -2.43
C ASN A 156 12.72 10.51 -3.79
N LYS A 157 12.56 9.30 -4.37
CA LYS A 157 11.79 9.10 -5.61
C LYS A 157 10.32 9.50 -5.46
N ALA A 158 9.75 9.27 -4.28
CA ALA A 158 8.39 9.69 -3.94
C ALA A 158 8.27 11.20 -3.63
N GLY A 159 9.38 11.95 -3.60
CA GLY A 159 9.43 13.36 -3.27
C GLY A 159 9.29 13.65 -1.76
N VAL A 160 9.54 12.66 -0.91
CA VAL A 160 9.54 12.81 0.56
C VAL A 160 10.88 13.42 0.98
N GLU A 161 10.82 14.57 1.65
CA GLU A 161 12.00 15.30 2.10
C GLU A 161 12.36 14.90 3.55
N GLY A 162 13.65 14.91 3.90
CA GLY A 162 14.09 14.66 5.29
C GLY A 162 14.07 13.19 5.74
N ALA A 163 13.95 12.24 4.80
CA ALA A 163 13.84 10.81 5.11
C ALA A 163 15.09 10.24 5.80
N ALA A 164 16.28 10.70 5.40
CA ALA A 164 17.54 10.23 5.97
C ALA A 164 17.68 10.67 7.43
N GLU A 165 17.34 11.92 7.73
CA GLU A 165 17.33 12.52 9.05
C GLU A 165 16.28 11.86 9.95
N PHE A 166 15.06 11.67 9.42
CA PHE A 166 13.99 11.00 10.13
C PHE A 166 14.36 9.57 10.56
N LEU A 167 14.96 8.78 9.65
CA LEU A 167 15.42 7.42 9.94
C LEU A 167 16.72 7.37 10.76
N ALA A 168 17.37 8.50 11.03
CA ALA A 168 18.57 8.55 11.88
C ALA A 168 18.25 8.28 13.34
N ASP A 169 17.14 8.80 13.82
CA ASP A 169 16.64 8.51 15.16
C ASP A 169 15.68 7.31 15.08
N PRO A 170 15.97 6.16 15.74
CA PRO A 170 15.07 5.02 15.77
C PRO A 170 13.73 5.29 16.48
N ASN A 171 13.59 6.40 17.21
CA ASN A 171 12.36 6.75 17.93
C ASN A 171 11.40 7.64 17.13
N SER A 172 11.89 8.33 16.10
CA SER A 172 11.07 9.21 15.26
C SER A 172 9.84 8.50 14.70
N GLY A 173 8.65 9.04 14.94
CA GLY A 173 7.40 8.48 14.42
C GLY A 173 6.92 7.17 15.06
N LEU A 174 7.60 6.63 16.09
CA LEU A 174 7.13 5.40 16.77
C LEU A 174 5.73 5.58 17.38
N GLN A 175 5.50 6.68 18.08
CA GLN A 175 4.19 6.96 18.68
C GLN A 175 3.10 7.07 17.62
N GLN A 176 3.38 7.75 16.50
CA GLN A 176 2.44 7.87 15.38
C GLN A 176 2.05 6.49 14.83
N VAL A 177 3.03 5.62 14.57
CA VAL A 177 2.76 4.25 14.09
C VAL A 177 1.92 3.47 15.10
N GLN A 178 2.22 3.58 16.40
CA GLN A 178 1.44 2.90 17.44
C GLN A 178 -0.01 3.42 17.51
N ASP A 179 -0.21 4.72 17.35
CA ASP A 179 -1.54 5.34 17.36
C ASP A 179 -2.35 4.90 16.13
N GLU A 180 -1.72 4.90 14.94
CA GLU A 180 -2.33 4.43 13.70
C GLU A 180 -2.66 2.94 13.76
N LEU A 181 -1.78 2.09 14.32
CA LEU A 181 -2.07 0.68 14.57
C LEU A 181 -3.31 0.50 15.44
N ARG A 182 -3.39 1.22 16.57
CA ARG A 182 -4.54 1.12 17.48
C ARG A 182 -5.83 1.58 16.82
N LYS A 183 -5.78 2.60 15.97
CA LYS A 183 -6.96 3.18 15.32
C LYS A 183 -7.46 2.34 14.14
N TYR A 184 -6.55 1.86 13.28
CA TYR A 184 -6.93 1.28 11.99
C TYR A 184 -6.74 -0.24 11.91
N SER A 185 -5.89 -0.80 12.76
CA SER A 185 -5.43 -2.19 12.64
C SER A 185 -5.69 -3.09 13.85
N SER A 186 -6.16 -2.54 14.99
CA SER A 186 -6.38 -3.30 16.23
C SER A 186 -7.47 -4.38 16.11
N ASP A 187 -8.50 -4.12 15.32
CA ASP A 187 -9.68 -4.99 15.16
C ASP A 187 -9.63 -5.87 13.90
N ILE A 188 -8.51 -5.88 13.16
CA ILE A 188 -8.36 -6.67 11.93
C ILE A 188 -7.30 -7.76 12.11
N SER A 189 -7.54 -8.92 11.50
CA SER A 189 -6.65 -10.09 11.59
C SER A 189 -5.83 -10.35 10.33
N GLY A 190 -5.92 -9.48 9.33
CA GLY A 190 -5.24 -9.67 8.05
C GLY A 190 -5.34 -8.48 7.11
N VAL A 191 -4.40 -8.44 6.16
CA VAL A 191 -4.21 -7.33 5.22
C VAL A 191 -4.04 -7.83 3.77
N PRO A 192 -4.38 -7.00 2.76
CA PRO A 192 -4.86 -5.63 2.87
C PRO A 192 -6.30 -5.56 3.37
N TYR A 193 -6.61 -4.48 4.08
CA TYR A 193 -7.95 -4.20 4.55
C TYR A 193 -8.29 -2.75 4.23
N PHE A 194 -9.43 -2.53 3.59
CA PHE A 194 -9.85 -1.23 3.08
C PHE A 194 -11.12 -0.79 3.80
N VAL A 195 -11.14 0.46 4.24
CA VAL A 195 -12.32 1.14 4.77
C VAL A 195 -12.60 2.34 3.88
N ILE A 196 -13.78 2.35 3.25
CA ILE A 196 -14.17 3.35 2.26
C ILE A 196 -15.29 4.22 2.86
N ASN A 197 -15.02 5.53 2.99
CA ASN A 197 -15.87 6.53 3.64
C ASN A 197 -16.41 6.08 5.01
N GLU A 198 -15.62 5.31 5.78
CA GLU A 198 -16.03 4.71 7.06
C GLU A 198 -17.28 3.79 7.00
N LYS A 199 -17.81 3.53 5.79
CA LYS A 199 -19.06 2.81 5.55
C LYS A 199 -18.83 1.39 5.04
N VAL A 200 -17.97 1.24 4.02
CA VAL A 200 -17.78 -0.04 3.32
C VAL A 200 -16.42 -0.63 3.70
N ARG A 201 -16.39 -1.93 3.97
CA ARG A 201 -15.20 -2.67 4.38
C ARG A 201 -14.89 -3.74 3.33
N ILE A 202 -13.64 -3.80 2.88
CA ILE A 202 -13.14 -4.82 1.94
C ILE A 202 -11.93 -5.51 2.56
N SER A 203 -11.91 -6.84 2.58
CA SER A 203 -10.76 -7.63 3.03
C SER A 203 -10.11 -8.36 1.85
N GLY A 204 -8.78 -8.31 1.81
CA GLY A 204 -7.96 -8.96 0.78
C GLY A 204 -7.82 -8.15 -0.51
N GLY A 205 -6.89 -8.59 -1.38
CA GLY A 205 -6.65 -7.98 -2.69
C GLY A 205 -7.74 -8.30 -3.71
N GLN A 206 -8.97 -7.86 -3.44
CA GLN A 206 -10.15 -8.14 -4.26
C GLN A 206 -10.01 -7.62 -5.70
N PRO A 207 -10.78 -8.16 -6.67
CA PRO A 207 -10.83 -7.63 -8.04
C PRO A 207 -11.32 -6.17 -8.10
N PRO A 208 -10.94 -5.40 -9.15
CA PRO A 208 -11.36 -4.00 -9.32
C PRO A 208 -12.87 -3.76 -9.22
N GLU A 209 -13.68 -4.71 -9.70
CA GLU A 209 -15.14 -4.62 -9.73
C GLU A 209 -15.75 -4.48 -8.34
N ASN A 210 -15.12 -5.09 -7.33
CA ASN A 210 -15.58 -4.99 -5.94
C ASN A 210 -15.33 -3.58 -5.38
N PHE A 211 -14.20 -2.95 -5.74
CA PHE A 211 -13.92 -1.56 -5.37
C PHE A 211 -14.86 -0.59 -6.07
N ILE A 212 -15.12 -0.77 -7.37
CA ILE A 212 -16.07 0.08 -8.13
C ILE A 212 -17.45 0.04 -7.47
N ARG A 213 -17.94 -1.16 -7.13
CA ARG A 213 -19.23 -1.30 -6.41
C ARG A 213 -19.19 -0.60 -5.05
N ALA A 214 -18.10 -0.72 -4.32
CA ALA A 214 -17.96 -0.08 -3.01
C ALA A 214 -17.93 1.45 -3.11
N PHE A 215 -17.30 2.03 -4.13
CA PHE A 215 -17.30 3.48 -4.36
C PHE A 215 -18.72 4.00 -4.59
N HIS A 216 -19.51 3.28 -5.41
CA HIS A 216 -20.91 3.62 -5.64
C HIS A 216 -21.74 3.62 -4.35
N VAL A 217 -21.60 2.57 -3.53
CA VAL A 217 -22.30 2.47 -2.23
C VAL A 217 -21.83 3.57 -1.27
N ALA A 218 -20.53 3.87 -1.25
CA ALA A 218 -19.95 4.87 -0.35
C ALA A 218 -20.29 6.32 -0.72
N ALA A 219 -20.54 6.58 -2.01
CA ALA A 219 -20.97 7.88 -2.54
C ALA A 219 -22.46 8.16 -2.32
N SER A 220 -23.25 7.12 -2.02
CA SER A 220 -24.67 7.21 -1.67
C SER A 220 -24.86 7.57 -0.19
#